data_AF-A0A1G5K1X7-F1
#
_entry.id   AF-A0A1G5K1X7-F1
#
_cell.length_a   1.000
_cell.length_b   1.000
_cell.length_c   1.000
_cell.angle_alpha   90.00
_cell.angle_beta   90.00
_cell.angle_gamma   90.00
#
_symmetry.space_group_name_H-M   'P 1'
#
loop_
_entity.id
_entity.type
_entity.pdbx_description
1 polymer ?
#
loop_
_entity_poly.entity_id
_entity_poly.type
_entity_poly.pdbx_seq_one_letter_code
_entity_poly.pdbx_strand_id
1 'polypeptide(L)'
;MGQKKFKITTMVILISFVLSILTLTSYYIFAQKHEDSSLNDIAEIEDVEDEKESIEENLTDNENIIDEIESEEEAADDISRDEEAISGIEENVKNDENKKDNKNEANTKKTEEKDKAVEHNNSTDSIDSNKENKEQERLLNETLNRYVLDMIKTYPIGTPYLLNTDYANYNGVTTNLYYKDTLLLRANPKGDRASHCVGITFEVFFKAMQERNRAVGLSADDLNGMNWDQLYDFVLTWYVASSNKSTHNLTVALEKYGVGRRINNLEDARAGDFIDFSRENHTGHTVVFLNWIKDNEKIVGLRYWSSQKSTNGINYREEYFNILNEDGKKYGNIIIDQVYIGRVSSINSYKTY
;
A
#
# COMPACT_ATOMS: atom_id res chain seq x y z
N MET A 1 54.87 21.78 -31.69
CA MET A 1 53.52 21.59 -31.08
C MET A 1 53.23 20.14 -30.66
N GLY A 2 53.88 19.11 -31.25
CA GLY A 2 53.63 17.69 -30.94
C GLY A 2 54.13 17.18 -29.57
N GLN A 3 55.30 17.60 -29.11
CA GLN A 3 55.85 17.08 -27.83
C GLN A 3 55.05 17.49 -26.59
N LYS A 4 54.42 18.66 -26.60
CA LYS A 4 53.62 19.15 -25.44
C LYS A 4 52.30 18.38 -25.32
N LYS A 5 51.67 18.03 -26.46
CA LYS A 5 50.46 17.19 -26.48
C LYS A 5 50.78 15.76 -26.04
N PHE A 6 51.91 15.20 -26.48
CA PHE A 6 52.32 13.86 -26.07
C PHE A 6 52.48 13.74 -24.55
N LYS A 7 53.19 14.68 -23.90
CA LYS A 7 53.38 14.68 -22.43
C LYS A 7 52.09 14.79 -21.63
N ILE A 8 51.11 15.57 -22.11
CA ILE A 8 49.81 15.72 -21.45
C ILE A 8 49.03 14.41 -21.54
N THR A 9 49.00 13.76 -22.70
CA THR A 9 48.31 12.49 -22.87
C THR A 9 48.92 11.38 -22.00
N THR A 10 50.25 11.30 -21.90
CA THR A 10 50.90 10.30 -21.03
C THR A 10 50.60 10.55 -19.56
N MET A 11 50.56 11.82 -19.13
CA MET A 11 50.26 12.19 -17.74
C MET A 11 48.81 11.87 -17.37
N VAL A 12 47.84 12.10 -18.27
CA VAL A 12 46.43 11.75 -18.04
C VAL A 12 46.25 10.24 -17.89
N ILE A 13 46.88 9.44 -18.76
CA ILE A 13 46.83 7.98 -18.68
C ILE A 13 47.43 7.48 -17.36
N LEU A 14 48.55 8.06 -16.93
CA LEU A 14 49.20 7.70 -15.66
C LEU A 14 48.28 8.01 -14.45
N ILE A 15 47.64 9.17 -14.46
CA ILE A 15 46.70 9.57 -13.40
C ILE A 15 45.50 8.63 -13.36
N SER A 16 44.89 8.34 -14.51
CA SER A 16 43.78 7.37 -14.59
C SER A 16 44.17 5.98 -14.08
N PHE A 17 45.38 5.52 -14.39
CA PHE A 17 45.89 4.23 -13.93
C PHE A 17 46.08 4.20 -12.41
N VAL A 18 46.63 5.27 -11.82
CA VAL A 18 46.78 5.38 -10.35
C VAL A 18 45.42 5.43 -9.65
N LEU A 19 44.44 6.17 -10.18
CA LEU A 19 43.07 6.21 -9.65
C LEU A 19 42.38 4.84 -9.73
N SER A 20 42.58 4.07 -10.81
CA SER A 20 42.04 2.71 -10.90
C SER A 20 42.68 1.74 -9.89
N ILE A 21 43.97 1.88 -9.60
CA ILE A 21 44.62 1.05 -8.56
C ILE A 21 44.08 1.42 -7.18
N LEU A 22 43.97 2.72 -6.87
CA LEU A 22 43.44 3.17 -5.59
C LEU A 22 42.02 2.67 -5.34
N THR A 23 41.14 2.77 -6.34
CA THR A 23 39.76 2.26 -6.25
C THR A 23 39.71 0.74 -6.08
N LEU A 24 40.54 -0.03 -6.79
CA LEU A 24 40.65 -1.47 -6.57
C LEU A 24 41.16 -1.81 -5.17
N THR A 25 42.16 -1.10 -4.65
CA THR A 25 42.69 -1.35 -3.30
C THR A 25 41.67 -1.00 -2.21
N SER A 26 40.92 0.08 -2.37
CA SER A 26 39.83 0.43 -1.44
C SER A 26 38.70 -0.59 -1.49
N TYR A 27 38.34 -1.08 -2.68
CA TYR A 27 37.37 -2.16 -2.84
C TYR A 27 37.86 -3.47 -2.20
N TYR A 28 39.14 -3.83 -2.38
CA TYR A 28 39.73 -5.03 -1.79
C TYR A 28 39.75 -4.97 -0.26
N ILE A 29 40.14 -3.83 0.33
CA ILE A 29 40.10 -3.63 1.80
C ILE A 29 38.67 -3.71 2.33
N PHE A 30 37.70 -3.13 1.61
CA PHE A 30 36.29 -3.19 1.98
C PHE A 30 35.74 -4.63 1.92
N ALA A 31 36.08 -5.38 0.86
CA ALA A 31 35.68 -6.77 0.70
C ALA A 31 36.29 -7.67 1.79
N GLN A 32 37.57 -7.49 2.10
CA GLN A 32 38.25 -8.26 3.15
C GLN A 32 37.64 -8.01 4.55
N LYS A 33 37.26 -6.76 4.84
CA LYS A 33 36.56 -6.42 6.09
C LYS A 33 35.17 -7.07 6.21
N HIS A 34 34.51 -7.32 5.08
CA HIS A 34 33.22 -7.99 5.06
C HIS A 34 33.33 -9.52 5.20
N GLU A 35 34.44 -10.10 4.73
CA GLU A 35 34.70 -11.54 4.82
C GLU A 35 35.16 -11.94 6.24
N ASP A 36 36.01 -11.13 6.88
CA ASP A 36 36.44 -11.34 8.29
C ASP A 36 35.28 -11.20 9.29
N SER A 37 34.26 -10.41 8.98
CA SER A 37 33.03 -10.30 9.78
C SER A 37 32.13 -11.53 9.69
N SER A 38 32.33 -12.40 8.69
CA SER A 38 31.51 -13.61 8.47
C SER A 38 32.22 -14.91 8.87
N LEU A 39 33.54 -14.86 9.10
CA LEU A 39 34.36 -16.02 9.44
C LEU A 39 34.78 -16.07 10.91
N ASN A 40 34.64 -14.98 11.68
CA ASN A 40 34.87 -15.00 13.13
C ASN A 40 33.72 -15.59 13.95
N ASP A 41 32.57 -15.89 13.34
CA ASP A 41 31.44 -16.54 14.02
C ASP A 41 31.42 -18.08 13.85
N ILE A 42 32.36 -18.66 13.09
CA ILE A 42 32.34 -20.11 12.75
C ILE A 42 33.72 -20.79 12.86
N ALA A 43 34.59 -20.33 13.76
CA ALA A 43 35.75 -21.10 14.20
C ALA A 43 35.71 -21.19 15.75
N GLU A 44 35.05 -22.23 16.27
CA GLU A 44 35.72 -23.34 16.99
C GLU A 44 36.67 -22.82 18.08
N ILE A 45 36.25 -22.76 19.36
CA ILE A 45 35.82 -23.89 20.20
C ILE A 45 36.85 -25.02 20.16
N GLU A 46 38.03 -24.77 20.72
CA GLU A 46 38.80 -25.77 21.45
C GLU A 46 39.41 -25.10 22.69
N ASP A 47 39.17 -25.72 23.84
CA ASP A 47 39.71 -25.47 25.17
C ASP A 47 39.42 -24.11 25.83
N VAL A 48 38.58 -24.13 26.88
CA VAL A 48 38.88 -23.70 28.26
C VAL A 48 37.57 -23.78 29.08
N GLU A 49 37.52 -24.77 29.97
CA GLU A 49 36.69 -24.74 31.18
C GLU A 49 37.14 -23.55 32.04
N ASP A 50 36.19 -22.87 32.69
CA ASP A 50 36.34 -21.69 33.56
C ASP A 50 36.11 -20.31 32.89
N GLU A 51 34.87 -20.02 32.50
CA GLU A 51 34.22 -18.69 32.67
C GLU A 51 32.74 -18.75 32.27
N LYS A 52 31.93 -19.51 33.03
CA LYS A 52 30.46 -19.46 32.98
C LYS A 52 29.93 -18.71 34.20
N GLU A 53 30.00 -17.38 34.19
CA GLU A 53 29.15 -16.58 35.10
C GLU A 53 28.95 -15.10 34.71
N SER A 54 29.36 -14.65 33.52
CA SER A 54 29.29 -13.21 33.17
C SER A 54 28.75 -12.86 31.78
N ILE A 55 28.27 -13.84 31.00
CA ILE A 55 27.76 -13.63 29.63
C ILE A 55 26.25 -13.89 29.52
N GLU A 56 25.59 -14.35 30.58
CA GLU A 56 24.12 -14.56 30.61
C GLU A 56 23.31 -13.26 30.82
N GLU A 57 23.95 -12.09 30.96
CA GLU A 57 23.27 -10.82 31.26
C GLU A 57 23.12 -9.86 30.06
N ASN A 58 23.68 -10.17 28.87
CA ASN A 58 23.65 -9.25 27.72
C ASN A 58 23.02 -9.83 26.44
N LEU A 59 22.53 -11.07 26.46
CA LEU A 59 21.74 -11.66 25.36
C LEU A 59 20.25 -11.77 25.69
N THR A 60 19.86 -11.51 26.94
CA THR A 60 18.46 -11.39 27.38
C THR A 60 17.81 -10.08 26.95
N ASP A 61 18.59 -9.05 26.63
CA ASP A 61 18.03 -7.70 26.39
C ASP A 61 17.41 -7.52 24.99
N ASN A 62 17.67 -8.40 24.02
CA ASN A 62 17.10 -8.29 22.66
C ASN A 62 15.94 -9.26 22.40
N GLU A 63 15.85 -10.40 23.09
CA GLU A 63 14.62 -11.21 23.13
C GLU A 63 13.54 -10.52 23.99
N ASN A 64 13.94 -9.85 25.08
CA ASN A 64 13.02 -9.08 25.92
C ASN A 64 12.36 -7.91 25.17
N ILE A 65 13.00 -7.27 24.18
CA ILE A 65 12.38 -6.16 23.42
C ILE A 65 11.24 -6.66 22.52
N ILE A 66 11.35 -7.86 21.96
CA ILE A 66 10.27 -8.44 21.12
C ILE A 66 9.12 -8.91 22.00
N ASP A 67 9.41 -9.54 23.15
CA ASP A 67 8.38 -9.93 24.11
C ASP A 67 7.72 -8.72 24.79
N GLU A 68 8.43 -7.61 24.98
CA GLU A 68 7.90 -6.35 25.52
C GLU A 68 7.04 -5.60 24.48
N ILE A 69 7.42 -5.62 23.18
CA ILE A 69 6.56 -5.11 22.09
C ILE A 69 5.33 -6.00 21.89
N GLU A 70 5.47 -7.33 22.02
CA GLU A 70 4.35 -8.27 21.89
C GLU A 70 3.39 -8.23 23.09
N SER A 71 3.88 -7.95 24.30
CA SER A 71 3.06 -7.83 25.51
C SER A 71 2.43 -6.44 25.67
N GLU A 72 3.05 -5.37 25.17
CA GLU A 72 2.46 -4.03 25.18
C GLU A 72 1.34 -3.85 24.13
N GLU A 73 1.37 -4.59 23.00
CA GLU A 73 0.24 -4.63 22.05
C GLU A 73 -0.98 -5.35 22.66
N GLU A 74 -0.76 -6.38 23.48
CA GLU A 74 -1.84 -7.06 24.23
C GLU A 74 -2.36 -6.22 25.40
N ALA A 75 -1.51 -5.45 26.09
CA ALA A 75 -1.91 -4.61 27.23
C ALA A 75 -2.73 -3.37 26.82
N ALA A 76 -2.60 -2.90 25.58
CA ALA A 76 -3.42 -1.80 25.05
C ALA A 76 -4.86 -2.23 24.67
N ASP A 77 -5.14 -3.54 24.63
CA ASP A 77 -6.43 -4.11 24.18
C ASP A 77 -7.44 -4.34 25.33
N ASP A 78 -7.07 -4.13 26.60
CA ASP A 78 -7.95 -4.41 27.76
C ASP A 78 -8.85 -3.22 28.18
N ILE A 79 -9.00 -2.20 27.33
CA ILE A 79 -9.97 -1.10 27.53
C ILE A 79 -10.89 -0.97 26.31
N SER A 80 -11.71 -1.98 26.04
CA SER A 80 -13.08 -1.84 25.50
C SER A 80 -13.69 -3.21 25.20
N ARG A 81 -14.09 -3.94 26.25
CA ARG A 81 -15.08 -5.02 26.12
C ARG A 81 -16.46 -4.47 26.39
N ASP A 82 -17.21 -4.25 25.32
CA ASP A 82 -18.67 -4.43 25.28
C ASP A 82 -19.02 -4.84 23.84
N GLU A 83 -19.07 -6.16 23.61
CA GLU A 83 -19.61 -6.75 22.40
C GLU A 83 -21.14 -6.83 22.53
N GLU A 84 -21.89 -6.17 21.64
CA GLU A 84 -23.18 -6.71 21.20
C GLU A 84 -23.58 -6.21 19.79
N ALA A 85 -23.82 -7.19 18.91
CA ALA A 85 -24.70 -7.20 17.74
C ALA A 85 -24.37 -6.32 16.51
N ILE A 86 -23.81 -6.95 15.45
CA ILE A 86 -24.22 -6.63 14.06
C ILE A 86 -24.38 -7.92 13.25
N SER A 87 -25.61 -8.43 13.23
CA SER A 87 -26.16 -9.16 12.09
C SER A 87 -27.15 -8.22 11.38
N GLY A 88 -26.87 -7.86 10.13
CA GLY A 88 -27.89 -7.31 9.23
C GLY A 88 -27.55 -5.96 8.63
N ILE A 89 -26.73 -5.95 7.56
CA ILE A 89 -26.80 -4.94 6.51
C ILE A 89 -26.53 -5.65 5.16
N GLU A 90 -27.57 -6.27 4.59
CA GLU A 90 -27.62 -6.66 3.17
C GLU A 90 -28.75 -5.94 2.39
N GLU A 91 -29.55 -5.08 3.05
CA GLU A 91 -30.58 -4.30 2.39
C GLU A 91 -30.40 -2.82 2.75
N ASN A 92 -29.68 -2.07 1.92
CA ASN A 92 -29.90 -0.62 1.75
C ASN A 92 -29.11 -0.05 0.55
N VAL A 93 -29.10 -0.78 -0.57
CA VAL A 93 -28.74 -0.22 -1.89
C VAL A 93 -29.77 -0.67 -2.90
N LYS A 94 -30.98 -0.13 -2.79
CA LYS A 94 -32.03 -0.09 -3.84
C LYS A 94 -33.21 0.65 -3.23
N ASN A 95 -33.36 1.94 -3.57
CA ASN A 95 -34.63 2.62 -3.77
C ASN A 95 -34.36 4.12 -3.94
N ASP A 96 -34.05 4.53 -5.16
CA ASP A 96 -34.32 5.90 -5.60
C ASP A 96 -34.51 5.88 -7.11
N GLU A 97 -35.72 5.49 -7.53
CA GLU A 97 -36.31 5.86 -8.83
C GLU A 97 -37.78 5.44 -8.84
N ASN A 98 -38.67 6.32 -8.37
CA ASN A 98 -40.05 6.37 -8.85
C ASN A 98 -40.76 7.64 -8.39
N LYS A 99 -40.76 8.66 -9.26
CA LYS A 99 -41.83 9.66 -9.30
C LYS A 99 -41.83 10.39 -10.63
N LYS A 100 -42.74 10.00 -11.54
CA LYS A 100 -43.48 10.96 -12.36
C LYS A 100 -44.74 10.34 -12.94
N ASP A 101 -45.79 11.14 -12.82
CA ASP A 101 -47.19 10.78 -12.91
C ASP A 101 -47.71 10.53 -14.33
N ASN A 102 -48.75 9.70 -14.36
CA ASN A 102 -49.70 9.48 -15.45
C ASN A 102 -50.44 10.77 -15.87
N LYS A 103 -50.62 10.95 -17.18
CA LYS A 103 -51.91 11.31 -17.81
C LYS A 103 -51.81 11.32 -19.34
N ASN A 104 -52.49 10.39 -20.01
CA ASN A 104 -53.63 10.72 -20.89
C ASN A 104 -54.23 9.45 -21.52
N GLU A 105 -55.55 9.40 -21.44
CA GLU A 105 -56.43 8.37 -21.99
C GLU A 105 -56.79 8.61 -23.47
N ALA A 106 -57.14 7.50 -24.11
CA ALA A 106 -58.24 7.28 -25.05
C ALA A 106 -58.01 7.28 -26.59
N ASN A 107 -58.35 6.10 -27.15
CA ASN A 107 -59.18 5.86 -28.35
C ASN A 107 -58.56 6.05 -29.76
N THR A 108 -58.77 5.24 -30.82
CA THR A 108 -59.59 4.04 -31.15
C THR A 108 -59.12 3.46 -32.52
N LYS A 109 -59.26 2.13 -32.71
CA LYS A 109 -59.42 1.31 -33.96
C LYS A 109 -58.55 1.50 -35.22
N LYS A 110 -57.86 0.38 -35.56
CA LYS A 110 -57.98 -0.50 -36.75
C LYS A 110 -57.99 0.12 -38.17
N THR A 111 -57.05 -0.30 -39.05
CA THR A 111 -57.27 -1.03 -40.33
C THR A 111 -55.92 -1.44 -40.95
N GLU A 112 -55.92 -2.58 -41.64
CA GLU A 112 -54.81 -3.28 -42.29
C GLU A 112 -54.40 -2.70 -43.67
N GLU A 113 -53.23 -3.18 -44.13
CA GLU A 113 -52.82 -3.47 -45.52
C GLU A 113 -51.82 -2.57 -46.29
N LYS A 114 -50.63 -3.18 -46.47
CA LYS A 114 -49.83 -3.37 -47.70
C LYS A 114 -48.89 -2.29 -48.29
N ASP A 115 -47.68 -2.82 -48.50
CA ASP A 115 -46.73 -2.65 -49.61
C ASP A 115 -45.66 -1.54 -49.62
N LYS A 116 -44.43 -2.05 -49.48
CA LYS A 116 -43.18 -1.74 -50.22
C LYS A 116 -42.68 -0.28 -50.24
N ALA A 117 -41.55 -0.06 -49.58
CA ALA A 117 -40.35 0.48 -50.22
C ALA A 117 -39.11 0.19 -49.36
N VAL A 118 -38.09 -0.36 -50.01
CA VAL A 118 -36.73 -0.52 -49.53
C VAL A 118 -36.09 0.85 -49.47
N GLU A 119 -35.65 1.30 -48.30
CA GLU A 119 -34.68 2.39 -48.19
C GLU A 119 -33.66 2.09 -47.09
N HIS A 120 -32.41 2.28 -47.47
CA HIS A 120 -31.20 1.79 -46.84
C HIS A 120 -30.85 2.71 -45.65
N ASN A 121 -31.33 2.38 -44.45
CA ASN A 121 -30.95 3.10 -43.23
C ASN A 121 -29.62 2.57 -42.67
N ASN A 122 -28.51 3.10 -43.20
CA ASN A 122 -27.25 3.18 -42.47
C ASN A 122 -27.39 4.30 -41.42
N SER A 123 -27.91 3.99 -40.24
CA SER A 123 -27.86 4.93 -39.11
C SER A 123 -28.06 4.22 -37.76
N THR A 124 -27.22 3.22 -37.48
CA THR A 124 -27.22 2.55 -36.17
C THR A 124 -25.85 2.59 -35.46
N ASP A 125 -24.78 3.02 -36.13
CA ASP A 125 -23.42 3.01 -35.55
C ASP A 125 -23.02 4.28 -34.77
N SER A 126 -23.84 5.34 -34.82
CA SER A 126 -23.48 6.64 -34.21
C SER A 126 -23.98 6.85 -32.78
N ILE A 127 -24.85 5.96 -32.27
CA ILE A 127 -25.38 6.06 -30.90
C ILE A 127 -24.50 5.28 -29.92
N ASP A 128 -23.90 4.17 -30.36
CA ASP A 128 -23.08 3.30 -29.51
C ASP A 128 -21.72 3.91 -29.18
N SER A 129 -21.07 4.53 -30.17
CA SER A 129 -19.77 5.19 -30.00
C SER A 129 -19.78 6.34 -28.98
N ASN A 130 -20.90 7.04 -28.84
CA ASN A 130 -21.06 8.11 -27.85
C ASN A 130 -21.21 7.59 -26.42
N LYS A 131 -21.70 6.35 -26.24
CA LYS A 131 -21.85 5.73 -24.92
C LYS A 131 -20.52 5.14 -24.45
N GLU A 132 -19.81 4.46 -25.34
CA GLU A 132 -18.47 3.91 -25.06
C GLU A 132 -17.46 5.01 -24.71
N ASN A 133 -17.44 6.11 -25.47
CA ASN A 133 -16.54 7.24 -25.20
C ASN A 133 -16.80 7.88 -23.82
N LYS A 134 -18.07 8.04 -23.41
CA LYS A 134 -18.42 8.59 -22.10
C LYS A 134 -18.02 7.68 -20.95
N GLU A 135 -18.15 6.37 -21.13
CA GLU A 135 -17.75 5.41 -20.12
C GLU A 135 -16.23 5.39 -19.96
N GLN A 136 -15.49 5.41 -21.06
CA GLN A 136 -14.03 5.44 -21.02
C GLN A 136 -13.51 6.73 -20.39
N GLU A 137 -14.10 7.89 -20.72
CA GLU A 137 -13.78 9.15 -20.07
C GLU A 137 -14.08 9.12 -18.55
N ARG A 138 -15.20 8.52 -18.15
CA ARG A 138 -15.55 8.33 -16.73
C ARG A 138 -14.49 7.51 -16.00
N LEU A 139 -14.07 6.38 -16.58
CA LEU A 139 -13.07 5.49 -15.99
C LEU A 139 -11.69 6.16 -15.88
N LEU A 140 -11.29 6.95 -16.87
CA LEU A 140 -10.01 7.70 -16.85
C LEU A 140 -9.99 8.83 -15.80
N ASN A 141 -11.17 9.31 -15.40
CA ASN A 141 -11.34 10.36 -14.39
C ASN A 141 -11.69 9.81 -12.99
N GLU A 142 -11.92 8.51 -12.85
CA GLU A 142 -12.19 7.85 -11.57
C GLU A 142 -10.89 7.70 -10.75
N THR A 143 -10.96 7.93 -9.43
CA THR A 143 -9.84 7.61 -8.53
C THR A 143 -9.77 6.10 -8.27
N LEU A 144 -8.67 5.61 -7.72
CA LEU A 144 -8.50 4.17 -7.50
C LEU A 144 -9.45 3.60 -6.42
N ASN A 145 -10.07 4.45 -5.59
CA ASN A 145 -10.86 4.08 -4.41
C ASN A 145 -11.82 2.91 -4.66
N ARG A 146 -12.60 2.91 -5.75
CA ARG A 146 -13.53 1.81 -6.04
C ARG A 146 -12.80 0.48 -6.27
N TYR A 147 -11.73 0.49 -7.07
CA TYR A 147 -10.91 -0.70 -7.33
C TYR A 147 -10.26 -1.21 -6.05
N VAL A 148 -9.82 -0.32 -5.15
CA VAL A 148 -9.31 -0.70 -3.81
C VAL A 148 -10.40 -1.41 -3.00
N LEU A 149 -11.60 -0.83 -2.92
CA LEU A 149 -12.71 -1.40 -2.18
C LEU A 149 -13.20 -2.74 -2.76
N ASP A 150 -13.14 -2.92 -4.07
CA ASP A 150 -13.45 -4.20 -4.70
C ASP A 150 -12.33 -5.22 -4.45
N MET A 151 -11.07 -4.79 -4.45
CA MET A 151 -9.91 -5.64 -4.20
C MET A 151 -9.88 -6.20 -2.77
N ILE A 152 -10.16 -5.39 -1.74
CA ILE A 152 -10.15 -5.88 -0.35
C ILE A 152 -11.17 -7.00 -0.10
N LYS A 153 -12.29 -7.03 -0.84
CA LYS A 153 -13.33 -8.08 -0.74
C LYS A 153 -12.84 -9.45 -1.24
N THR A 154 -11.75 -9.49 -2.01
CA THR A 154 -11.20 -10.74 -2.57
C THR A 154 -10.33 -11.51 -1.59
N TYR A 155 -10.01 -10.91 -0.44
CA TYR A 155 -9.18 -11.54 0.59
C TYR A 155 -10.05 -12.16 1.68
N PRO A 156 -9.84 -13.45 2.00
CA PRO A 156 -10.51 -14.08 3.13
C PRO A 156 -10.15 -13.38 4.44
N ILE A 157 -11.16 -13.09 5.26
CA ILE A 157 -10.97 -12.64 6.64
C ILE A 157 -10.32 -13.78 7.43
N GLY A 158 -9.41 -13.43 8.34
CA GLY A 158 -8.61 -14.39 9.11
C GLY A 158 -7.45 -15.02 8.32
N THR A 159 -7.11 -14.49 7.14
CA THR A 159 -5.83 -14.83 6.48
C THR A 159 -4.69 -14.49 7.44
N PRO A 160 -3.77 -15.43 7.77
CA PRO A 160 -2.87 -15.28 8.92
C PRO A 160 -2.04 -13.99 8.95
N TYR A 161 -1.74 -13.54 10.17
CA TYR A 161 -0.76 -12.49 10.40
C TYR A 161 0.64 -13.08 10.54
N LEU A 162 1.63 -12.45 9.91
CA LEU A 162 3.04 -12.70 10.18
C LEU A 162 3.83 -11.42 9.96
N LEU A 163 4.32 -10.84 11.05
CA LEU A 163 5.36 -9.82 11.03
C LEU A 163 6.72 -10.52 11.01
N ASN A 164 7.62 -10.09 10.14
CA ASN A 164 8.99 -10.57 10.11
C ASN A 164 9.95 -9.43 9.71
N THR A 165 11.24 -9.68 9.91
CA THR A 165 12.32 -8.78 9.49
C THR A 165 13.07 -9.30 8.26
N ASP A 166 12.81 -10.54 7.83
CA ASP A 166 13.41 -11.16 6.65
C ASP A 166 12.68 -10.75 5.36
N TYR A 167 12.84 -9.48 5.00
CA TYR A 167 12.30 -8.90 3.77
C TYR A 167 12.98 -9.41 2.49
N ALA A 168 14.07 -10.18 2.60
CA ALA A 168 14.68 -10.84 1.43
C ALA A 168 13.83 -12.03 0.96
N ASN A 169 13.15 -12.71 1.87
CA ASN A 169 12.38 -13.92 1.58
C ASN A 169 10.86 -13.73 1.66
N TYR A 170 10.36 -12.77 2.44
CA TYR A 170 8.93 -12.50 2.58
C TYR A 170 8.68 -11.01 2.85
N ASN A 171 7.77 -10.40 2.09
CA ASN A 171 7.53 -8.95 2.10
C ASN A 171 6.17 -8.55 2.69
N GLY A 172 5.50 -9.42 3.44
CA GLY A 172 4.19 -9.10 4.01
C GLY A 172 3.01 -9.24 3.04
N VAL A 173 3.23 -9.82 1.86
CA VAL A 173 2.21 -10.02 0.82
C VAL A 173 1.69 -11.46 0.83
N THR A 174 0.43 -11.66 0.45
CA THR A 174 -0.25 -12.97 0.46
C THR A 174 0.08 -13.82 -0.76
N THR A 175 0.54 -13.19 -1.85
CA THR A 175 1.02 -13.85 -3.06
C THR A 175 2.19 -13.07 -3.66
N ASN A 176 3.02 -13.74 -4.45
CA ASN A 176 4.11 -13.09 -5.14
C ASN A 176 3.57 -12.01 -6.09
N LEU A 177 4.15 -10.83 -6.02
CA LEU A 177 3.81 -9.74 -6.94
C LEU A 177 4.88 -9.67 -8.01
N TYR A 178 4.46 -9.69 -9.27
CA TYR A 178 5.33 -9.58 -10.43
C TYR A 178 5.03 -8.27 -11.14
N TYR A 179 6.09 -7.54 -11.49
CA TYR A 179 6.06 -6.33 -12.28
C TYR A 179 6.82 -6.55 -13.57
N LYS A 180 6.14 -6.50 -14.73
CA LYS A 180 6.71 -6.77 -16.06
C LYS A 180 7.48 -8.10 -16.06
N ASP A 181 6.79 -9.15 -15.60
CA ASP A 181 7.30 -10.52 -15.44
C ASP A 181 8.48 -10.70 -14.48
N THR A 182 8.89 -9.63 -13.78
CA THR A 182 9.96 -9.66 -12.79
C THR A 182 9.38 -9.70 -11.38
N LEU A 183 9.84 -10.62 -10.55
CA LEU A 183 9.41 -10.72 -9.16
C LEU A 183 9.74 -9.42 -8.42
N LEU A 184 8.72 -8.76 -7.88
CA LEU A 184 8.83 -7.52 -7.12
C LEU A 184 8.78 -7.81 -5.62
N LEU A 185 7.75 -8.54 -5.16
CA LEU A 185 7.57 -8.89 -3.73
C LEU A 185 7.24 -10.38 -3.58
N ARG A 186 7.75 -10.97 -2.51
CA ARG A 186 7.61 -12.39 -2.16
C ARG A 186 6.56 -12.61 -1.09
N ALA A 187 5.68 -13.58 -1.33
CA ALA A 187 4.81 -14.12 -0.29
C ALA A 187 5.56 -15.06 0.64
N ASN A 188 4.93 -15.39 1.77
CA ASN A 188 5.48 -16.33 2.74
C ASN A 188 5.78 -17.68 2.04
N PRO A 189 7.03 -18.18 2.09
CA PRO A 189 7.41 -19.45 1.46
C PRO A 189 6.65 -20.66 2.02
N LYS A 190 6.05 -20.56 3.23
CA LYS A 190 5.17 -21.59 3.79
C LYS A 190 3.87 -21.77 2.99
N GLY A 191 3.49 -20.80 2.15
CA GLY A 191 2.26 -20.85 1.35
C GLY A 191 0.97 -20.66 2.15
N ASP A 192 1.06 -20.29 3.43
CA ASP A 192 -0.08 -20.00 4.32
C ASP A 192 -0.74 -18.64 4.04
N ARG A 193 -0.17 -17.88 3.08
CA ARG A 193 -0.63 -16.55 2.67
C ARG A 193 -0.59 -15.53 3.80
N ALA A 194 0.25 -15.75 4.80
CA ALA A 194 0.41 -14.80 5.88
C ALA A 194 0.80 -13.42 5.33
N SER A 195 0.35 -12.37 6.02
CA SER A 195 0.60 -10.98 5.64
C SER A 195 0.86 -10.12 6.87
N HIS A 196 1.41 -8.92 6.66
CA HIS A 196 1.39 -7.84 7.65
C HIS A 196 0.88 -6.56 7.00
N CYS A 197 0.47 -5.60 7.82
CA CYS A 197 -0.28 -4.40 7.41
C CYS A 197 0.27 -3.66 6.18
N VAL A 198 1.57 -3.33 6.17
CA VAL A 198 2.15 -2.55 5.07
C VAL A 198 2.27 -3.33 3.76
N GLY A 199 2.47 -4.64 3.84
CA GLY A 199 2.57 -5.48 2.65
C GLY A 199 1.22 -5.77 2.03
N ILE A 200 0.21 -6.11 2.83
CA ILE A 200 -1.13 -6.37 2.30
C ILE A 200 -1.76 -5.11 1.68
N THR A 201 -1.53 -3.94 2.26
CA THR A 201 -2.03 -2.68 1.70
C THR A 201 -1.31 -2.30 0.40
N PHE A 202 0.00 -2.56 0.30
CA PHE A 202 0.72 -2.40 -0.96
C PHE A 202 0.23 -3.39 -2.03
N GLU A 203 -0.01 -4.64 -1.67
CA GLU A 203 -0.57 -5.65 -2.59
C GLU A 203 -1.94 -5.23 -3.12
N VAL A 204 -2.82 -4.71 -2.25
CA VAL A 204 -4.12 -4.16 -2.65
C VAL A 204 -3.95 -2.98 -3.60
N PHE A 205 -3.06 -2.04 -3.29
CA PHE A 205 -2.72 -0.93 -4.20
C PHE A 205 -2.28 -1.45 -5.57
N PHE A 206 -1.31 -2.36 -5.60
CA PHE A 206 -0.71 -2.89 -6.82
C PHE A 206 -1.74 -3.61 -7.70
N LYS A 207 -2.53 -4.51 -7.11
CA LYS A 207 -3.56 -5.24 -7.85
C LYS A 207 -4.73 -4.36 -8.28
N ALA A 208 -5.12 -3.38 -7.48
CA ALA A 208 -6.15 -2.40 -7.85
C ALA A 208 -5.69 -1.55 -9.04
N MET A 209 -4.43 -1.12 -9.07
CA MET A 209 -3.82 -0.42 -10.20
C MET A 209 -3.88 -1.28 -11.48
N GLN A 210 -3.46 -2.54 -11.39
CA GLN A 210 -3.51 -3.48 -12.50
C GLN A 210 -4.95 -3.65 -13.03
N GLU A 211 -5.92 -3.78 -12.14
CA GLU A 211 -7.32 -3.97 -12.52
C GLU A 211 -7.90 -2.73 -13.21
N ARG A 212 -7.65 -1.54 -12.67
CA ARG A 212 -8.05 -0.28 -13.32
C ARG A 212 -7.42 -0.16 -14.70
N ASN A 213 -6.14 -0.46 -14.83
CA ASN A 213 -5.43 -0.34 -16.09
C ASN A 213 -6.02 -1.28 -17.16
N ARG A 214 -6.32 -2.54 -16.80
CA ARG A 214 -7.03 -3.47 -17.70
C ARG A 214 -8.39 -2.91 -18.13
N ALA A 215 -9.15 -2.33 -17.20
CA ALA A 215 -10.47 -1.79 -17.49
C ALA A 215 -10.47 -0.62 -18.49
N VAL A 216 -9.36 0.12 -18.61
CA VAL A 216 -9.20 1.23 -19.57
C VAL A 216 -8.33 0.88 -20.78
N GLY A 217 -7.94 -0.38 -20.94
CA GLY A 217 -7.11 -0.84 -22.07
C GLY A 217 -5.63 -0.44 -21.98
N LEU A 218 -5.14 -0.09 -20.80
CA LEU A 218 -3.71 0.11 -20.53
C LEU A 218 -3.03 -1.21 -20.17
N SER A 219 -1.70 -1.25 -20.24
CA SER A 219 -0.93 -2.34 -19.65
C SER A 219 -1.23 -2.42 -18.16
N ALA A 220 -1.49 -3.63 -17.64
CA ALA A 220 -1.73 -3.84 -16.21
C ALA A 220 -0.58 -3.23 -15.37
N ASP A 221 0.65 -3.38 -15.85
CA ASP A 221 1.87 -2.89 -15.19
C ASP A 221 2.26 -1.46 -15.62
N ASP A 222 1.32 -0.64 -16.12
CA ASP A 222 1.57 0.79 -16.28
C ASP A 222 1.24 1.56 -14.99
N LEU A 223 2.24 1.68 -14.12
CA LEU A 223 2.14 2.50 -12.90
C LEU A 223 2.77 3.87 -13.17
N ASN A 224 2.14 4.65 -14.06
CA ASN A 224 2.61 5.98 -14.48
C ASN A 224 4.03 5.94 -15.09
N GLY A 225 4.29 4.95 -15.95
CA GLY A 225 5.56 4.82 -16.65
C GLY A 225 6.77 4.41 -15.82
N MET A 226 6.61 4.07 -14.53
CA MET A 226 7.74 3.67 -13.67
C MET A 226 8.54 2.51 -14.30
N ASN A 227 9.86 2.55 -14.19
CA ASN A 227 10.69 1.36 -14.41
C ASN A 227 10.77 0.51 -13.12
N TRP A 228 11.53 -0.59 -13.16
CA TRP A 228 11.64 -1.48 -12.01
C TRP A 228 12.28 -0.78 -10.80
N ASP A 229 13.40 -0.06 -10.98
CA ASP A 229 14.09 0.63 -9.88
C ASP A 229 13.20 1.68 -9.21
N GLN A 230 12.42 2.42 -10.01
CA GLN A 230 11.47 3.42 -9.54
C GLN A 230 10.32 2.79 -8.76
N LEU A 231 9.74 1.69 -9.26
CA LEU A 231 8.70 0.99 -8.51
C LEU A 231 9.24 0.34 -7.24
N TYR A 232 10.46 -0.17 -7.25
CA TYR A 232 11.08 -0.73 -6.06
C TYR A 232 11.38 0.35 -5.01
N ASP A 233 11.87 1.53 -5.40
CA ASP A 233 11.99 2.68 -4.49
C ASP A 233 10.61 3.17 -4.01
N PHE A 234 9.58 3.13 -4.85
CA PHE A 234 8.19 3.37 -4.41
C PHE A 234 7.79 2.41 -3.29
N VAL A 235 8.07 1.10 -3.44
CA VAL A 235 7.82 0.09 -2.40
C VAL A 235 8.57 0.47 -1.12
N LEU A 236 9.87 0.72 -1.18
CA LEU A 236 10.68 1.03 0.01
C LEU A 236 10.18 2.30 0.72
N THR A 237 9.73 3.30 -0.05
CA THR A 237 9.13 4.52 0.49
C THR A 237 7.78 4.25 1.15
N TRP A 238 6.93 3.42 0.53
CA TRP A 238 5.66 2.98 1.09
C TRP A 238 5.86 2.19 2.40
N TYR A 239 6.88 1.33 2.44
CA TYR A 239 7.23 0.48 3.58
C TYR A 239 7.90 1.22 4.74
N VAL A 240 8.21 2.52 4.58
CA VAL A 240 8.97 3.29 5.58
C VAL A 240 10.31 2.61 5.88
N ALA A 241 10.98 2.02 4.88
CA ALA A 241 12.19 1.21 5.09
C ALA A 241 13.38 1.98 5.68
N SER A 242 13.36 3.32 5.61
CA SER A 242 14.36 4.20 6.22
C SER A 242 14.04 4.61 7.67
N SER A 243 12.93 4.11 8.23
CA SER A 243 12.39 4.46 9.55
C SER A 243 12.07 5.95 9.77
N ASN A 244 12.09 6.78 8.72
CA ASN A 244 11.77 8.20 8.81
C ASN A 244 10.41 8.51 8.16
N LYS A 245 9.33 8.47 8.97
CA LYS A 245 7.97 8.77 8.52
C LYS A 245 7.77 10.16 7.91
N SER A 246 8.61 11.14 8.21
CA SER A 246 8.51 12.48 7.60
C SER A 246 8.91 12.50 6.12
N THR A 247 9.75 11.55 5.70
CA THR A 247 10.28 11.46 4.33
C THR A 247 9.92 10.16 3.63
N HIS A 248 9.45 9.15 4.36
CA HIS A 248 9.06 7.85 3.82
C HIS A 248 7.75 7.42 4.45
N ASN A 249 6.70 7.41 3.66
CA ASN A 249 5.40 6.82 3.96
C ASN A 249 4.64 6.73 2.65
N LEU A 250 3.48 6.08 2.67
CA LEU A 250 2.68 5.90 1.46
C LEU A 250 2.33 7.21 0.75
N THR A 251 2.10 8.31 1.46
CA THR A 251 1.74 9.59 0.82
C THR A 251 2.92 10.19 0.07
N VAL A 252 4.14 10.06 0.63
CA VAL A 252 5.37 10.49 -0.03
C VAL A 252 5.62 9.65 -1.27
N ALA A 253 5.43 8.33 -1.21
CA ALA A 253 5.55 7.46 -2.38
C ALA A 253 4.58 7.88 -3.50
N LEU A 254 3.30 8.09 -3.16
CA LEU A 254 2.27 8.51 -4.10
C LEU A 254 2.59 9.85 -4.78
N GLU A 255 3.07 10.83 -4.02
CA GLU A 255 3.40 12.16 -4.52
C GLU A 255 4.69 12.16 -5.35
N LYS A 256 5.74 11.49 -4.85
CA LYS A 256 7.06 11.38 -5.50
C LYS A 256 6.95 10.80 -6.90
N TYR A 257 6.07 9.82 -7.10
CA TYR A 257 5.89 9.12 -8.38
C TYR A 257 4.66 9.57 -9.17
N GLY A 258 4.05 10.69 -8.77
CA GLY A 258 2.99 11.35 -9.53
C GLY A 258 1.69 10.54 -9.70
N VAL A 259 1.53 9.43 -8.97
CA VAL A 259 0.35 8.54 -9.04
C VAL A 259 -0.78 8.96 -8.09
N GLY A 260 -0.50 9.85 -7.14
CA GLY A 260 -1.47 10.24 -6.13
C GLY A 260 -1.13 11.53 -5.42
N ARG A 261 -1.85 11.77 -4.32
CA ARG A 261 -1.67 12.95 -3.47
C ARG A 261 -1.94 12.63 -2.01
N ARG A 262 -1.36 13.42 -1.12
CA ARG A 262 -1.78 13.50 0.28
C ARG A 262 -3.15 14.18 0.40
N ILE A 263 -3.95 13.68 1.33
CA ILE A 263 -5.17 14.33 1.81
C ILE A 263 -4.85 14.98 3.16
N ASN A 264 -4.96 16.31 3.23
CA ASN A 264 -4.55 17.08 4.41
C ASN A 264 -5.69 17.35 5.39
N ASN A 265 -6.94 17.30 4.92
CA ASN A 265 -8.13 17.45 5.75
C ASN A 265 -8.76 16.08 5.94
N LEU A 266 -8.98 15.65 7.19
CA LEU A 266 -9.60 14.36 7.49
C LEU A 266 -10.96 14.23 6.79
N GLU A 267 -11.76 15.29 6.76
CA GLU A 267 -13.09 15.28 6.13
C GLU A 267 -13.05 15.06 4.60
N ASP A 268 -11.88 15.27 3.96
CA ASP A 268 -11.71 15.00 2.53
C ASP A 268 -11.39 13.53 2.23
N ALA A 269 -11.11 12.71 3.25
CA ALA A 269 -10.83 11.29 3.10
C ALA A 269 -12.06 10.53 2.60
N ARG A 270 -11.82 9.45 1.86
CA ARG A 270 -12.86 8.63 1.23
C ARG A 270 -12.51 7.17 1.37
N ALA A 271 -13.53 6.33 1.52
CA ALA A 271 -13.37 4.88 1.52
C ALA A 271 -12.47 4.43 0.35
N GLY A 272 -11.50 3.55 0.63
CA GLY A 272 -10.49 3.11 -0.32
C GLY A 272 -9.24 4.00 -0.41
N ASP A 273 -9.15 5.08 0.36
CA ASP A 273 -7.87 5.75 0.61
C ASP A 273 -6.97 4.85 1.45
N PHE A 274 -5.66 5.03 1.32
CA PHE A 274 -4.69 4.36 2.17
C PHE A 274 -4.29 5.29 3.31
N ILE A 275 -4.17 4.76 4.52
CA ILE A 275 -3.74 5.52 5.69
C ILE A 275 -2.55 4.82 6.32
N ASP A 276 -1.49 5.57 6.61
CA ASP A 276 -0.45 5.18 7.54
C ASP A 276 -0.58 6.03 8.81
N PHE A 277 -0.57 5.41 9.99
CA PHE A 277 -0.64 6.14 11.25
C PHE A 277 0.34 5.60 12.29
N SER A 278 0.50 6.35 13.37
CA SER A 278 1.31 5.96 14.54
C SER A 278 0.46 5.96 15.81
N ARG A 279 0.84 5.13 16.77
CA ARG A 279 0.24 5.07 18.11
C ARG A 279 1.18 5.61 19.18
N GLU A 280 0.63 5.90 20.36
CA GLU A 280 1.41 6.38 21.52
C GLU A 280 2.47 5.37 22.00
N ASN A 281 2.31 4.08 21.69
CA ASN A 281 3.29 3.02 21.99
C ASN A 281 4.38 2.85 20.89
N HIS A 282 4.58 3.86 20.04
CA HIS A 282 5.58 3.88 18.96
C HIS A 282 5.37 2.84 17.85
N THR A 283 4.24 2.13 17.83
CA THR A 283 3.89 1.25 16.71
C THR A 283 3.27 2.04 15.54
N GLY A 284 3.52 1.57 14.32
CA GLY A 284 2.90 2.09 13.11
C GLY A 284 1.88 1.12 12.52
N HIS A 285 0.96 1.61 11.70
CA HIS A 285 0.02 0.74 11.00
C HIS A 285 -0.41 1.34 9.67
N THR A 286 -0.43 0.50 8.63
CA THR A 286 -0.92 0.88 7.30
C THR A 286 -2.22 0.16 6.99
N VAL A 287 -3.24 0.90 6.54
CA VAL A 287 -4.61 0.40 6.40
C VAL A 287 -5.30 0.92 5.14
N VAL A 288 -6.37 0.24 4.72
CA VAL A 288 -7.36 0.77 3.79
C VAL A 288 -8.48 1.41 4.58
N PHE A 289 -8.68 2.71 4.42
CA PHE A 289 -9.71 3.48 5.11
C PHE A 289 -11.11 3.13 4.60
N LEU A 290 -12.08 3.04 5.50
CA LEU A 290 -13.49 2.79 5.17
C LEU A 290 -14.36 3.98 5.54
N ASN A 291 -14.34 4.41 6.79
CA ASN A 291 -15.08 5.58 7.26
C ASN A 291 -14.50 6.11 8.56
N TRP A 292 -14.81 7.38 8.84
CA TRP A 292 -14.56 7.98 10.15
C TRP A 292 -15.59 7.49 11.17
N ILE A 293 -15.15 7.39 12.42
CA ILE A 293 -16.02 7.26 13.59
C ILE A 293 -16.18 8.67 14.15
N LYS A 294 -17.43 9.10 14.35
CA LYS A 294 -17.74 10.44 14.84
C LYS A 294 -18.52 10.36 16.15
N ASP A 295 -18.20 11.28 17.06
CA ASP A 295 -18.95 11.56 18.27
C ASP A 295 -19.29 13.07 18.25
N ASN A 296 -20.57 13.43 18.33
CA ASN A 296 -21.04 14.81 18.22
C ASN A 296 -20.39 15.59 17.05
N GLU A 297 -20.39 15.01 15.84
CA GLU A 297 -19.74 15.53 14.61
C GLU A 297 -18.21 15.60 14.63
N LYS A 298 -17.56 15.38 15.77
CA LYS A 298 -16.10 15.31 15.90
C LYS A 298 -15.60 13.95 15.44
N ILE A 299 -14.60 13.92 14.56
CA ILE A 299 -13.91 12.67 14.23
C ILE A 299 -13.10 12.20 15.45
N VAL A 300 -13.43 11.01 15.96
CA VAL A 300 -12.81 10.42 17.16
C VAL A 300 -12.04 9.14 16.87
N GLY A 301 -12.19 8.57 15.68
CA GLY A 301 -11.53 7.34 15.28
C GLY A 301 -11.81 7.00 13.83
N LEU A 302 -11.42 5.81 13.42
CA LEU A 302 -11.61 5.30 12.07
C LEU A 302 -11.94 3.82 12.06
N ARG A 303 -12.74 3.44 11.07
CA ARG A 303 -12.93 2.05 10.65
C ARG A 303 -12.09 1.79 9.41
N TYR A 304 -11.40 0.67 9.39
CA TYR A 304 -10.48 0.31 8.31
C TYR A 304 -10.43 -1.20 8.06
N TRP A 305 -9.75 -1.58 6.99
CA TRP A 305 -9.38 -2.94 6.64
C TRP A 305 -7.85 -3.06 6.59
N SER A 306 -7.28 -4.08 7.25
CA SER A 306 -5.83 -4.36 7.22
C SER A 306 -5.53 -5.77 7.76
N SER A 307 -4.26 -6.08 8.03
CA SER A 307 -3.79 -7.29 8.69
C SER A 307 -2.95 -6.95 9.93
N GLN A 308 -3.31 -7.51 11.09
CA GLN A 308 -2.61 -7.31 12.36
C GLN A 308 -2.76 -8.53 13.30
N LYS A 309 -1.89 -8.63 14.31
CA LYS A 309 -1.87 -9.73 15.29
C LYS A 309 -3.20 -9.84 16.04
N SER A 310 -3.66 -8.72 16.59
CA SER A 310 -4.86 -8.60 17.42
C SER A 310 -6.19 -8.88 16.69
N THR A 311 -6.21 -8.92 15.36
CA THR A 311 -7.36 -9.37 14.57
C THR A 311 -7.22 -10.78 14.00
N ASN A 312 -6.15 -11.50 14.39
CA ASN A 312 -5.74 -12.78 13.83
C ASN A 312 -5.55 -12.73 12.31
N GLY A 313 -4.92 -11.66 11.81
CA GLY A 313 -4.65 -11.47 10.39
C GLY A 313 -5.60 -10.49 9.69
N ILE A 314 -5.91 -10.75 8.42
CA ILE A 314 -6.71 -9.83 7.60
C ILE A 314 -8.12 -9.67 8.20
N ASN A 315 -8.51 -8.45 8.58
CA ASN A 315 -9.83 -8.16 9.12
C ASN A 315 -10.23 -6.70 8.97
N TYR A 316 -11.48 -6.42 9.32
CA TYR A 316 -11.98 -5.08 9.60
C TYR A 316 -11.75 -4.74 11.07
N ARG A 317 -11.37 -3.49 11.35
CA ARG A 317 -11.18 -3.02 12.72
C ARG A 317 -11.54 -1.55 12.86
N GLU A 318 -11.87 -1.18 14.08
CA GLU A 318 -12.03 0.19 14.55
C GLU A 318 -10.93 0.52 15.54
N GLU A 319 -10.37 1.72 15.41
CA GLU A 319 -9.44 2.27 16.39
C GLU A 319 -9.70 3.77 16.56
N TYR A 320 -9.28 4.30 17.70
CA TYR A 320 -9.64 5.63 18.15
C TYR A 320 -8.43 6.53 18.35
N PHE A 321 -8.62 7.82 18.11
CA PHE A 321 -7.61 8.84 18.29
C PHE A 321 -7.34 9.15 19.76
N ASN A 322 -6.12 9.60 20.05
CA ASN A 322 -5.65 10.00 21.37
C ASN A 322 -6.15 11.39 21.81
N ILE A 323 -7.41 11.68 21.49
CA ILE A 323 -8.08 12.93 21.86
C ILE A 323 -9.02 12.69 23.04
N LEU A 324 -9.29 13.75 23.80
CA LEU A 324 -10.21 13.68 24.95
C LEU A 324 -11.67 13.77 24.50
N ASN A 325 -12.54 13.01 25.18
CA ASN A 325 -13.99 13.15 25.16
C ASN A 325 -14.44 14.28 26.11
N GLU A 326 -15.75 14.50 26.20
CA GLU A 326 -16.34 15.55 27.05
C GLU A 326 -16.05 15.35 28.55
N ASP A 327 -15.88 14.09 28.98
CA ASP A 327 -15.54 13.72 30.37
C ASP A 327 -14.03 13.81 30.68
N GLY A 328 -13.20 14.19 29.70
CA GLY A 328 -11.75 14.26 29.85
C GLY A 328 -11.02 12.92 29.77
N LYS A 329 -11.68 11.86 29.31
CA LYS A 329 -11.07 10.53 29.03
C LYS A 329 -10.64 10.45 27.56
N LYS A 330 -9.49 9.82 27.28
CA LYS A 330 -9.07 9.54 25.89
C LYS A 330 -9.98 8.50 25.22
N TYR A 331 -10.27 8.66 23.93
CA TYR A 331 -10.93 7.60 23.15
C TYR A 331 -9.99 6.43 22.85
N GLY A 332 -8.76 6.71 22.41
CA GLY A 332 -7.78 5.67 22.10
C GLY A 332 -6.34 6.19 22.11
N ASN A 333 -5.48 5.55 21.32
CA ASN A 333 -4.04 5.75 21.31
C ASN A 333 -3.46 6.12 19.93
N ILE A 334 -4.28 6.24 18.87
CA ILE A 334 -3.79 6.73 17.57
C ILE A 334 -3.47 8.21 17.68
N ILE A 335 -2.23 8.58 17.36
CA ILE A 335 -1.80 9.98 17.39
C ILE A 335 -2.41 10.70 16.19
N ILE A 336 -3.42 11.54 16.41
CA ILE A 336 -4.18 12.20 15.32
C ILE A 336 -3.28 13.04 14.40
N ASP A 337 -2.22 13.64 14.95
CA ASP A 337 -1.25 14.44 14.21
C ASP A 337 -0.23 13.61 13.41
N GLN A 338 -0.24 12.28 13.56
CA GLN A 338 0.60 11.34 12.82
C GLN A 338 -0.23 10.44 11.91
N VAL A 339 -1.29 10.98 11.31
CA VAL A 339 -2.13 10.31 10.31
C VAL A 339 -1.77 10.80 8.91
N TYR A 340 -1.36 9.87 8.05
CA TYR A 340 -0.91 10.11 6.68
C TYR A 340 -1.90 9.48 5.70
N ILE A 341 -2.76 10.31 5.09
CA ILE A 341 -3.82 9.83 4.19
C ILE A 341 -3.40 10.02 2.73
N GLY A 342 -3.34 8.94 1.98
CA GLY A 342 -2.96 8.91 0.58
C GLY A 342 -4.12 8.49 -0.31
N ARG A 343 -4.37 9.30 -1.34
CA ARG A 343 -5.32 8.96 -2.41
C ARG A 343 -4.57 8.79 -3.72
N VAL A 344 -4.76 7.64 -4.36
CA VAL A 344 -4.32 7.43 -5.74
C VAL A 344 -5.25 8.21 -6.67
N SER A 345 -4.67 9.07 -7.49
CA SER A 345 -5.39 9.95 -8.40
C SER A 345 -5.99 9.17 -9.56
N SER A 346 -6.89 9.83 -10.30
CA SER A 346 -7.31 9.35 -11.61
C SER A 346 -6.16 9.42 -12.62
N ILE A 347 -6.20 8.60 -13.66
CA ILE A 347 -5.15 8.50 -14.67
C ILE A 347 -4.90 9.86 -15.33
N ASN A 348 -5.96 10.57 -15.69
CA ASN A 348 -5.86 11.92 -16.30
C ASN A 348 -5.25 12.98 -15.36
N SER A 349 -5.17 12.70 -14.06
CA SER A 349 -4.60 13.60 -13.06
C SER A 349 -3.18 13.23 -12.66
N TYR A 350 -2.56 12.23 -13.31
CA TYR A 350 -1.19 11.84 -13.05
C TYR A 350 -0.22 12.95 -13.41
N LYS A 351 0.82 13.09 -12.60
CA LYS A 351 1.88 14.07 -12.81
C LYS A 351 3.12 13.34 -13.33
N THR A 352 3.88 14.03 -14.19
CA THR A 352 5.26 13.67 -14.46
C THR A 352 6.10 13.88 -13.21
N TYR A 353 7.10 13.03 -12.99
CA TYR A 353 7.98 13.06 -11.82
C TYR A 353 9.45 12.97 -12.20
#